data_AF-A0A7N4NMR5-F1
#
_entry.id   AF-A0A7N4NMR5-F1
#
_cell.length_a   1.000
_cell.length_b   1.000
_cell.length_c   1.000
_cell.angle_alpha   90.00
_cell.angle_beta   90.00
_cell.angle_gamma   90.00
#
_symmetry.space_group_name_H-M   'P 1'
#
loop_
_entity.id
_entity.type
_entity.pdbx_description
1 polymer ?
#
loop_
_entity_poly.entity_id
_entity_poly.type
_entity_poly.pdbx_seq_one_letter_code
_entity_poly.pdbx_strand_id
1 'polypeptide(L)'
;MESRLEIENPDQNLMGSSTCEAELQELMEQIDIMVSNKKMDWERKMRALETRLDLRDQELANAQNCLDQKGQEVGLLRQKLDSLEKCNYVMTQNYEGQLQNLKSQFSKLTNSFEKLRLHQMKQCGTLKKDEIPFELSNINQKLEKQAQSYQSQLNGKKQCLEDASLNNPEIARLTCEPDIGSDTVERDEFIIEKLKSAVSEIAISRNKLQDENQKLLQELKMYQRQCQTMEAGLSEVKNELQSRDDLLRVIEMERLQLHRELLKIGEYQNFQDNPKRLEPSYSHILKEPERKKKELFSLTADQANQEKELNKLQIRNNLYQEEQSPNSEQERMRTEISDLTEELHQKEITIATVMKKAALLERQLKMELEIKEKMLAKQQLSDMRYKAVRSENTHLKGMMGDLETGRYLNVDYCNKEHARYTASINKLEYENERLRNDLAKLQANGKTPWTNTNAYDETVRQAYQAQIKIKENEDRLIQDCEPNLGVITTSSPMVFPPQCNMFSVKDIASPLENEDGVYPLSPPEMSFPASLAAQHFLMEEEKRAKDLEKLLNTHIDELQRHTEYTLNKYTRLKQNRHI
;
A
#
# COMPACT_ATOMS: atom_id res chain seq x y z
N MET A 1 -45.79 75.83 93.89
CA MET A 1 -45.05 75.84 92.61
C MET A 1 -44.95 74.40 92.12
N GLU A 2 -46.04 73.75 91.70
CA GLU A 2 -47.12 74.22 90.78
C GLU A 2 -46.54 74.61 89.40
N SER A 3 -47.02 74.10 88.26
CA SER A 3 -48.23 73.29 88.04
C SER A 3 -48.05 72.17 87.01
N ARG A 4 -48.81 71.09 87.25
CA ARG A 4 -49.09 69.98 86.33
C ARG A 4 -50.04 70.49 85.23
N LEU A 5 -49.70 70.25 83.97
CA LEU A 5 -50.66 70.27 82.85
C LEU A 5 -50.54 68.96 82.10
N GLU A 6 -51.37 68.01 82.51
CA GLU A 6 -51.65 66.82 81.72
C GLU A 6 -52.50 67.25 80.52
N ILE A 7 -52.00 66.99 79.32
CA ILE A 7 -52.82 66.95 78.11
C ILE A 7 -52.95 65.48 77.75
N GLU A 8 -53.95 64.83 78.34
CA GLU A 8 -54.59 63.70 77.67
C GLU A 8 -55.32 64.25 76.45
N ASN A 9 -54.97 63.76 75.26
CA ASN A 9 -55.95 63.48 74.20
C ASN A 9 -55.30 62.60 73.13
N PRO A 10 -56.11 61.89 72.31
CA PRO A 10 -55.82 60.49 72.06
C PRO A 10 -55.48 60.24 70.59
N ASP A 11 -54.68 59.20 70.35
CA ASP A 11 -54.80 58.37 69.16
C ASP A 11 -54.22 56.98 69.45
N GLN A 12 -55.09 56.09 69.93
CA GLN A 12 -54.87 54.66 69.70
C GLN A 12 -55.13 54.39 68.21
N ASN A 13 -54.26 53.62 67.57
CA ASN A 13 -54.31 53.20 66.16
C ASN A 13 -53.95 54.26 65.11
N LEU A 14 -52.65 54.44 64.86
CA LEU A 14 -52.18 54.50 63.46
C LEU A 14 -51.87 53.08 62.98
N MET A 15 -52.94 52.28 62.88
CA MET A 15 -52.92 50.92 62.35
C MET A 15 -53.02 51.05 60.82
N GLY A 16 -51.92 50.80 60.12
CA GLY A 16 -51.81 51.00 58.68
C GLY A 16 -50.46 51.56 58.26
N SER A 17 -49.43 50.71 58.25
CA SER A 17 -48.39 50.84 57.21
C SER A 17 -49.12 50.93 55.87
N SER A 18 -48.80 51.94 55.08
CA SER A 18 -49.59 52.24 53.88
C SER A 18 -49.54 51.06 52.92
N THR A 19 -50.63 50.75 52.20
CA THR A 19 -50.67 49.61 51.27
C THR A 19 -49.50 49.64 50.28
N CYS A 20 -49.12 50.85 49.85
CA CYS A 20 -47.96 51.14 49.01
C CYS A 20 -46.61 50.70 49.62
N GLU A 21 -46.43 50.81 50.94
CA GLU A 21 -45.20 50.39 51.63
C GLU A 21 -45.08 48.86 51.67
N ALA A 22 -46.20 48.17 51.88
CA ALA A 22 -46.25 46.70 51.82
C ALA A 22 -46.03 46.17 50.39
N GLU A 23 -46.68 46.79 49.39
CA GLU A 23 -46.49 46.47 47.96
C GLU A 23 -45.02 46.68 47.52
N LEU A 24 -44.37 47.76 47.97
CA LEU A 24 -42.94 48.00 47.69
C LEU A 24 -42.06 46.91 48.34
N GLN A 25 -42.35 46.53 49.58
CA GLN A 25 -41.57 45.51 50.29
C GLN A 25 -41.72 44.12 49.66
N GLU A 26 -42.93 43.77 49.19
CA GLU A 26 -43.17 42.54 48.42
C GLU A 26 -42.42 42.55 47.08
N LEU A 27 -42.43 43.66 46.34
CA LEU A 27 -41.67 43.80 45.09
C LEU A 27 -40.16 43.66 45.32
N MET A 28 -39.62 44.20 46.41
CA MET A 28 -38.22 44.03 46.78
C MET A 28 -37.89 42.56 47.08
N GLU A 29 -38.75 41.86 47.82
CA GLU A 29 -38.58 40.42 48.11
C GLU A 29 -38.65 39.57 46.82
N GLN A 30 -39.57 39.88 45.90
CA GLN A 30 -39.64 39.22 44.59
C GLN A 30 -38.37 39.47 43.74
N ILE A 31 -37.80 40.68 43.77
CA ILE A 31 -36.52 41.00 43.10
C ILE A 31 -35.37 40.20 43.74
N ASP A 32 -35.26 40.16 45.06
CA ASP A 32 -34.19 39.42 45.75
C ASP A 32 -34.27 37.91 45.47
N ILE A 33 -35.48 37.33 45.45
CA ILE A 33 -35.72 35.93 45.04
C ILE A 33 -35.31 35.72 43.58
N MET A 34 -35.67 36.63 42.67
CA MET A 34 -35.31 36.53 41.25
C MET A 34 -33.79 36.61 41.03
N VAL A 35 -33.12 37.56 41.67
CA VAL A 35 -31.66 37.76 41.61
C VAL A 35 -30.94 36.55 42.21
N SER A 36 -31.41 36.03 43.35
CA SER A 36 -30.88 34.81 43.99
C SER A 36 -31.03 33.59 43.08
N ASN A 37 -32.20 33.38 42.47
CA ASN A 37 -32.44 32.29 41.52
C ASN A 37 -31.53 32.39 40.30
N LYS A 38 -31.44 33.57 39.66
CA LYS A 38 -30.51 33.79 38.53
C LYS A 38 -29.06 33.55 38.94
N LYS A 39 -28.63 34.02 40.11
CA LYS A 39 -27.28 33.74 40.64
C LYS A 39 -27.03 32.25 40.79
N MET A 40 -27.96 31.49 41.38
CA MET A 40 -27.85 30.03 41.47
C MET A 40 -27.81 29.34 40.10
N ASP A 41 -28.56 29.84 39.10
CA ASP A 41 -28.51 29.33 37.73
C ASP A 41 -27.12 29.55 37.10
N TRP A 42 -26.56 30.75 37.24
CA TRP A 42 -25.20 31.07 36.79
C TRP A 42 -24.15 30.21 37.48
N GLU A 43 -24.24 30.02 38.80
CA GLU A 43 -23.33 29.15 39.55
C GLU A 43 -23.45 27.66 39.15
N ARG A 44 -24.67 27.17 38.87
CA ARG A 44 -24.88 25.80 38.35
C ARG A 44 -24.31 25.66 36.94
N LYS A 45 -24.51 26.65 36.06
CA LYS A 45 -23.92 26.68 34.70
C LYS A 45 -22.40 26.72 34.76
N MET A 46 -21.81 27.53 35.65
CA MET A 46 -20.36 27.61 35.83
C MET A 46 -19.77 26.27 36.27
N ARG A 47 -20.32 25.67 37.34
CA ARG A 47 -19.88 24.35 37.83
C ARG A 47 -20.02 23.23 36.79
N ALA A 48 -21.06 23.29 35.94
CA ALA A 48 -21.22 22.34 34.85
C ALA A 48 -20.18 22.55 33.72
N LEU A 49 -19.74 23.79 33.47
CA LEU A 49 -18.65 24.07 32.53
C LEU A 49 -17.28 23.68 33.09
N GLU A 50 -17.01 23.95 34.37
CA GLU A 50 -15.80 23.52 35.08
C GLU A 50 -15.65 21.99 35.02
N THR A 51 -16.68 21.25 35.44
CA THR A 51 -16.69 19.78 35.38
C THR A 51 -16.46 19.24 33.96
N ARG A 52 -16.99 19.94 32.94
CA ARG A 52 -16.77 19.59 31.53
C ARG A 52 -15.36 19.89 31.04
N LEU A 53 -14.70 20.91 31.57
CA LEU A 53 -13.31 21.24 31.27
C LEU A 53 -12.37 20.20 31.89
N ASP A 54 -12.55 19.89 33.18
CA ASP A 54 -11.76 18.87 33.90
C ASP A 54 -11.82 17.50 33.20
N LEU A 55 -13.01 17.09 32.74
CA LEU A 55 -13.18 15.87 31.95
C LEU A 55 -12.42 15.92 30.62
N ARG A 56 -12.38 17.07 29.94
CA ARG A 56 -11.65 17.22 28.67
C ARG A 56 -10.15 17.21 28.89
N ASP A 57 -9.66 17.85 29.94
CA ASP A 57 -8.23 17.83 30.27
C ASP A 57 -7.77 16.43 30.69
N GLN A 58 -8.61 15.66 31.40
CA GLN A 58 -8.36 14.26 31.71
C GLN A 58 -8.40 13.36 30.45
N GLU A 59 -9.33 13.57 29.52
CA GLU A 59 -9.36 12.88 28.22
C GLU A 59 -8.09 13.18 27.41
N LEU A 60 -7.65 14.44 27.35
CA LEU A 60 -6.43 14.85 26.66
C LEU A 60 -5.17 14.24 27.29
N ALA A 61 -5.06 14.24 28.62
CA ALA A 61 -3.95 13.61 29.33
C ALA A 61 -3.89 12.08 29.06
N ASN A 62 -5.05 11.42 29.04
CA ASN A 62 -5.15 9.99 28.71
C ASN A 62 -4.75 9.71 27.25
N ALA A 63 -5.18 10.56 26.30
CA ALA A 63 -4.81 10.46 24.89
C ALA A 63 -3.31 10.69 24.67
N GLN A 64 -2.71 11.66 25.36
CA GLN A 64 -1.28 11.95 25.32
C GLN A 64 -0.45 10.76 25.83
N ASN A 65 -0.80 10.21 26.99
CA ASN A 65 -0.13 9.02 27.55
C ASN A 65 -0.19 7.82 26.58
N CYS A 66 -1.32 7.62 25.90
CA CYS A 66 -1.48 6.57 24.89
C CYS A 66 -0.59 6.82 23.66
N LEU A 67 -0.52 8.07 23.17
CA LEU A 67 0.37 8.48 22.09
C LEU A 67 1.84 8.25 22.44
N ASP A 68 2.26 8.61 23.65
CA ASP A 68 3.65 8.44 24.11
C ASP A 68 4.01 6.94 24.21
N GLN A 69 3.10 6.11 24.71
CA GLN A 69 3.28 4.65 24.71
C GLN A 69 3.42 4.08 23.30
N LYS A 70 2.60 4.56 22.33
CA LYS A 70 2.72 4.16 20.92
C LYS A 70 3.99 4.69 20.27
N GLY A 71 4.47 5.88 20.65
CA GLY A 71 5.76 6.41 20.24
C GLY A 71 6.92 5.50 20.66
N GLN A 72 6.90 4.99 21.90
CA GLN A 72 7.88 4.03 22.40
C GLN A 72 7.83 2.69 21.64
N GLU A 73 6.64 2.15 21.38
CA GLU A 73 6.46 0.92 20.60
C GLU A 73 7.02 1.07 19.17
N VAL A 74 6.70 2.18 18.49
CA VAL A 74 7.24 2.50 17.15
C VAL A 74 8.75 2.67 17.18
N GLY A 75 9.31 3.28 18.23
CA GLY A 75 10.76 3.40 18.43
C GLY A 75 11.46 2.04 18.51
N LEU A 76 10.92 1.12 19.32
CA LEU A 76 11.44 -0.26 19.44
C LEU A 76 11.31 -1.04 18.13
N LEU A 77 10.21 -0.88 17.38
CA LEU A 77 10.03 -1.50 16.07
C LEU A 77 11.03 -0.97 15.04
N ARG A 78 11.29 0.35 15.03
CA ARG A 78 12.35 0.95 14.20
C ARG A 78 13.73 0.39 14.50
N GLN A 79 14.08 0.24 15.78
CA GLN A 79 15.37 -0.35 16.18
C GLN A 79 15.50 -1.80 15.72
N LYS A 80 14.42 -2.60 15.85
CA LYS A 80 14.39 -3.98 15.34
C LYS A 80 14.56 -4.02 13.82
N LEU A 81 13.87 -3.16 13.08
CA LEU A 81 13.98 -3.06 11.62
C LEU A 81 15.41 -2.73 11.18
N ASP A 82 16.03 -1.70 11.75
CA ASP A 82 17.43 -1.32 11.48
C ASP A 82 18.42 -2.47 11.79
N SER A 83 18.20 -3.21 12.88
CA SER A 83 19.03 -4.39 13.21
C SER A 83 18.88 -5.54 12.20
N LEU A 84 17.67 -5.76 11.67
CA LEU A 84 17.39 -6.77 10.65
C LEU A 84 17.96 -6.36 9.29
N GLU A 85 17.83 -5.09 8.90
CA GLU A 85 18.42 -4.53 7.68
C GLU A 85 19.95 -4.68 7.70
N LYS A 86 20.60 -4.33 8.82
CA LYS A 86 22.04 -4.53 9.01
C LYS A 86 22.46 -6.01 8.94
N CYS A 87 21.69 -6.90 9.56
CA CYS A 87 21.95 -8.35 9.51
C CYS A 87 21.82 -8.89 8.07
N ASN A 88 20.73 -8.52 7.37
CA ASN A 88 20.49 -8.90 5.97
C ASN A 88 21.57 -8.35 5.03
N TYR A 89 22.05 -7.13 5.24
CA TYR A 89 23.13 -6.53 4.46
C TYR A 89 24.43 -7.35 4.59
N VAL A 90 24.85 -7.67 5.82
CA VAL A 90 26.04 -8.50 6.06
C VAL A 90 25.89 -9.89 5.47
N MET A 91 24.70 -10.49 5.56
CA MET A 91 24.41 -11.79 4.95
C MET A 91 24.47 -11.75 3.42
N THR A 92 23.94 -10.68 2.80
CA THR A 92 24.00 -10.45 1.36
C THR A 92 25.43 -10.30 0.87
N GLN A 93 26.27 -9.52 1.57
CA GLN A 93 27.69 -9.39 1.25
C GLN A 93 28.45 -10.74 1.36
N ASN A 94 28.11 -11.58 2.34
CA ASN A 94 28.70 -12.92 2.47
C ASN A 94 28.36 -13.79 1.24
N TYR A 95 27.09 -13.86 0.84
CA TYR A 95 26.68 -14.61 -0.36
C TYR A 95 27.26 -14.03 -1.65
N GLU A 96 27.38 -12.71 -1.77
CA GLU A 96 28.06 -12.08 -2.92
C GLU A 96 29.55 -12.48 -2.97
N GLY A 97 30.25 -12.47 -1.82
CA GLY A 97 31.63 -12.93 -1.71
C GLY A 97 31.80 -14.40 -2.11
N GLN A 98 30.91 -15.29 -1.65
CA GLN A 98 30.89 -16.70 -2.05
C GLN A 98 30.66 -16.86 -3.56
N LEU A 99 29.72 -16.12 -4.14
CA LEU A 99 29.43 -16.13 -5.57
C LEU A 99 30.63 -15.65 -6.41
N GLN A 100 31.34 -14.62 -5.97
CA GLN A 100 32.56 -14.14 -6.65
C GLN A 100 33.71 -15.15 -6.56
N ASN A 101 33.89 -15.82 -5.41
CA ASN A 101 34.84 -16.93 -5.29
C ASN A 101 34.50 -18.07 -6.26
N LEU A 102 33.22 -18.48 -6.32
CA LEU A 102 32.77 -19.53 -7.22
C LEU A 102 32.98 -19.17 -8.70
N LYS A 103 32.67 -17.91 -9.09
CA LYS A 103 33.00 -17.37 -10.42
C LYS A 103 34.51 -17.46 -10.71
N SER A 104 35.36 -17.07 -9.76
CA SER A 104 36.83 -17.16 -9.91
C SER A 104 37.31 -18.61 -10.12
N GLN A 105 36.76 -19.56 -9.36
CA GLN A 105 37.05 -20.98 -9.54
C GLN A 105 36.58 -21.50 -10.91
N PHE A 106 35.39 -21.09 -11.35
CA PHE A 106 34.87 -21.46 -12.66
C PHE A 106 35.76 -20.91 -13.79
N SER A 107 36.19 -19.64 -13.73
CA SER A 107 37.14 -19.07 -14.70
C SER A 107 38.50 -19.79 -14.70
N LYS A 108 39.02 -20.17 -13.53
CA LYS A 108 40.25 -20.99 -13.44
C LYS A 108 40.07 -22.36 -14.10
N LEU A 109 38.93 -23.02 -13.87
CA LEU A 109 38.59 -24.30 -14.47
C LEU A 109 38.45 -24.19 -16.00
N THR A 110 37.71 -23.21 -16.51
CA THR A 110 37.60 -22.91 -17.95
C THR A 110 38.98 -22.70 -18.58
N ASN A 111 39.83 -21.86 -17.98
CA ASN A 111 41.18 -21.63 -18.47
C ASN A 111 42.05 -22.90 -18.45
N SER A 112 41.87 -23.79 -17.47
CA SER A 112 42.58 -25.09 -17.43
C SER A 112 42.10 -26.04 -18.52
N PHE A 113 40.79 -26.06 -18.80
CA PHE A 113 40.18 -26.88 -19.83
C PHE A 113 40.57 -26.40 -21.25
N GLU A 114 40.59 -25.08 -21.48
CA GLU A 114 41.10 -24.50 -22.73
C GLU A 114 42.58 -24.81 -22.97
N LYS A 115 43.42 -24.72 -21.93
CA LYS A 115 44.83 -25.13 -22.01
C LYS A 115 44.98 -26.62 -22.34
N LEU A 116 44.20 -27.50 -21.70
CA LEU A 116 44.21 -28.94 -21.99
C LEU A 116 43.75 -29.24 -23.42
N ARG A 117 42.68 -28.59 -23.89
CA ARG A 117 42.17 -28.69 -25.26
C ARG A 117 43.21 -28.22 -26.29
N LEU A 118 43.87 -27.09 -26.06
CA LEU A 118 44.96 -26.58 -26.90
C LEU A 118 46.16 -27.54 -26.90
N HIS A 119 46.47 -28.16 -25.76
CA HIS A 119 47.54 -29.15 -25.65
C HIS A 119 47.21 -30.44 -26.41
N GLN A 120 45.98 -30.98 -26.29
CA GLN A 120 45.53 -32.12 -27.09
C GLN A 120 45.59 -31.83 -28.60
N MET A 121 45.14 -30.64 -29.04
CA MET A 121 45.26 -30.27 -30.45
C MET A 121 46.72 -30.17 -30.93
N LYS A 122 47.65 -29.73 -30.08
CA LYS A 122 49.10 -29.71 -30.39
C LYS A 122 49.74 -31.10 -30.38
N GLN A 123 49.35 -31.99 -29.46
CA GLN A 123 49.84 -33.38 -29.43
C GLN A 123 49.33 -34.19 -30.62
N CYS A 124 48.07 -33.99 -31.02
CA CYS A 124 47.51 -34.65 -32.20
C CYS A 124 48.18 -34.20 -33.52
N GLY A 125 48.84 -33.03 -33.52
CA GLY A 125 49.67 -32.56 -34.63
C GLY A 125 51.15 -32.99 -34.58
N THR A 126 51.60 -33.67 -33.52
CA THR A 126 53.03 -34.04 -33.33
C THR A 126 53.27 -35.53 -33.05
N LEU A 127 52.23 -36.32 -32.76
CA LEU A 127 52.32 -37.79 -32.76
C LEU A 127 52.41 -38.31 -34.21
N LYS A 128 53.56 -38.91 -34.55
CA LYS A 128 53.76 -39.64 -35.81
C LYS A 128 52.73 -40.78 -35.90
N LYS A 129 52.09 -40.95 -37.05
CA LYS A 129 50.97 -41.89 -37.27
C LYS A 129 51.35 -43.39 -37.19
N ASP A 130 52.62 -43.73 -36.98
CA ASP A 130 53.17 -45.03 -37.39
C ASP A 130 53.44 -46.05 -36.26
N GLU A 131 53.53 -45.65 -34.98
CA GLU A 131 53.92 -46.57 -33.89
C GLU A 131 52.74 -47.25 -33.17
N ILE A 132 51.60 -46.56 -33.02
CA ILE A 132 50.40 -47.07 -32.32
C ILE A 132 49.82 -48.36 -32.96
N PRO A 133 49.78 -48.54 -34.30
CA PRO A 133 49.25 -49.77 -34.91
C PRO A 133 50.05 -51.04 -34.54
N PHE A 134 51.36 -50.90 -34.26
CA PHE A 134 52.23 -52.05 -34.02
C PHE A 134 52.05 -52.63 -32.62
N GLU A 135 51.92 -51.78 -31.60
CA GLU A 135 51.70 -52.23 -30.21
C GLU A 135 50.32 -52.87 -30.03
N LEU A 136 49.27 -52.30 -30.63
CA LEU A 136 47.92 -52.88 -30.59
C LEU A 136 47.88 -54.28 -31.24
N SER A 137 48.60 -54.46 -32.36
CA SER A 137 48.71 -55.74 -33.06
C SER A 137 49.42 -56.80 -32.20
N ASN A 138 50.51 -56.42 -31.54
CA ASN A 138 51.28 -57.30 -30.65
C ASN A 138 50.46 -57.73 -29.41
N ILE A 139 49.68 -56.81 -28.82
CA ILE A 139 48.80 -57.11 -27.68
C ILE A 139 47.65 -58.04 -28.09
N ASN A 140 47.00 -57.80 -29.23
CA ASN A 140 45.98 -58.70 -29.76
C ASN A 140 46.53 -60.11 -30.02
N GLN A 141 47.71 -60.23 -30.64
CA GLN A 141 48.31 -61.54 -30.90
C GLN A 141 48.66 -62.30 -29.60
N LYS A 142 48.99 -61.60 -28.50
CA LYS A 142 49.19 -62.23 -27.18
C LYS A 142 47.87 -62.73 -26.58
N LEU A 143 46.81 -61.93 -26.62
CA LEU A 143 45.47 -62.32 -26.15
C LEU A 143 44.94 -63.54 -26.91
N GLU A 144 45.12 -63.57 -28.22
CA GLU A 144 44.66 -64.66 -29.09
C GLU A 144 45.38 -66.00 -28.77
N LYS A 145 46.70 -65.95 -28.55
CA LYS A 145 47.49 -67.10 -28.08
C LYS A 145 47.07 -67.56 -26.67
N GLN A 146 46.71 -66.63 -25.78
CA GLN A 146 46.25 -66.96 -24.43
C GLN A 146 44.87 -67.66 -24.46
N ALA A 147 43.95 -67.20 -25.32
CA ALA A 147 42.65 -67.83 -25.53
C ALA A 147 42.77 -69.27 -26.07
N GLN A 148 43.64 -69.49 -27.06
CA GLN A 148 43.92 -70.83 -27.61
C GLN A 148 44.51 -71.80 -26.57
N SER A 149 45.34 -71.30 -25.64
CA SER A 149 45.86 -72.07 -24.52
C SER A 149 44.75 -72.54 -23.56
N TYR A 150 43.84 -71.63 -23.15
CA TYR A 150 42.70 -71.99 -22.31
C TYR A 150 41.76 -73.02 -22.97
N GLN A 151 41.51 -72.86 -24.28
CA GLN A 151 40.65 -73.78 -25.02
C GLN A 151 41.28 -75.18 -25.16
N SER A 152 42.61 -75.26 -25.26
CA SER A 152 43.36 -76.52 -25.25
C SER A 152 43.32 -77.22 -23.89
N GLN A 153 43.41 -76.46 -22.79
CA GLN A 153 43.30 -77.00 -21.42
C GLN A 153 41.88 -77.51 -21.10
N LEU A 154 40.84 -76.86 -21.61
CA LEU A 154 39.45 -77.32 -21.48
C LEU A 154 39.18 -78.64 -22.22
N ASN A 155 39.78 -78.81 -23.41
CA ASN A 155 39.65 -80.07 -24.15
C ASN A 155 40.46 -81.21 -23.50
N GLY A 156 41.68 -80.93 -23.00
CA GLY A 156 42.51 -81.91 -22.29
C GLY A 156 41.88 -82.47 -21.01
N LYS A 157 41.04 -81.69 -20.32
CA LYS A 157 40.34 -82.14 -19.10
C LYS A 157 39.04 -82.92 -19.35
N LYS A 158 38.66 -83.17 -20.60
CA LYS A 158 37.41 -83.87 -20.95
C LYS A 158 37.59 -85.36 -21.32
N GLN A 159 38.78 -85.92 -21.15
CA GLN A 159 39.12 -87.28 -21.60
C GLN A 159 39.81 -88.15 -20.52
N CYS A 160 39.70 -87.78 -19.24
CA CYS A 160 40.11 -88.58 -18.08
C CYS A 160 39.13 -88.34 -16.93
N LEU A 161 37.94 -88.95 -17.00
CA LEU A 161 36.94 -88.88 -15.92
C LEU A 161 35.98 -90.08 -15.96
N GLU A 162 36.55 -91.27 -16.08
CA GLU A 162 35.87 -92.54 -15.84
C GLU A 162 36.86 -93.49 -15.15
N ASP A 163 37.11 -93.23 -13.85
CA ASP A 163 37.36 -94.29 -12.86
C ASP A 163 37.47 -93.76 -11.42
N ALA A 164 36.96 -94.57 -10.49
CA ALA A 164 37.26 -94.66 -9.05
C ALA A 164 37.48 -93.38 -8.19
N SER A 165 36.40 -93.01 -7.48
CA SER A 165 36.27 -93.19 -6.01
C SER A 165 37.24 -92.49 -4.99
N LEU A 166 36.60 -91.94 -3.94
CA LEU A 166 37.06 -91.76 -2.54
C LEU A 166 37.99 -90.58 -2.15
N ASN A 167 37.46 -89.85 -1.15
CA ASN A 167 38.13 -89.28 0.05
C ASN A 167 38.81 -87.90 0.05
N ASN A 168 38.10 -86.99 0.74
CA ASN A 168 38.54 -86.00 1.73
C ASN A 168 39.41 -84.77 1.35
N PRO A 169 39.25 -83.65 2.08
CA PRO A 169 39.94 -82.40 1.80
C PRO A 169 41.08 -82.10 2.79
N GLU A 170 42.32 -82.02 2.31
CA GLU A 170 43.36 -81.22 2.97
C GLU A 170 44.58 -80.99 2.06
N ILE A 171 44.61 -79.86 1.34
CA ILE A 171 45.84 -79.32 0.75
C ILE A 171 45.93 -77.83 1.08
N ALA A 172 46.88 -77.54 1.96
CA ALA A 172 47.88 -76.47 1.94
C ALA A 172 47.57 -75.23 1.07
N ARG A 173 47.50 -74.03 1.66
CA ARG A 173 48.67 -73.23 2.12
C ARG A 173 49.70 -72.93 1.02
N LEU A 174 49.92 -71.61 0.84
CA LEU A 174 51.04 -70.93 0.17
C LEU A 174 51.05 -70.93 -1.37
N THR A 175 50.62 -69.79 -1.93
CA THR A 175 51.55 -68.87 -2.63
C THR A 175 51.13 -67.43 -2.31
N CYS A 176 52.10 -66.53 -2.11
CA CYS A 176 51.86 -65.11 -1.82
C CYS A 176 51.77 -64.27 -3.10
N GLU A 177 51.08 -63.13 -3.05
CA GLU A 177 51.63 -61.85 -3.51
C GLU A 177 50.86 -60.66 -2.89
N PRO A 178 51.54 -59.70 -2.22
CA PRO A 178 50.97 -58.43 -1.78
C PRO A 178 51.19 -57.29 -2.82
N ASP A 179 50.86 -56.05 -2.44
CA ASP A 179 51.24 -54.79 -3.13
C ASP A 179 50.47 -54.33 -4.39
N ILE A 180 49.13 -54.45 -4.39
CA ILE A 180 48.24 -53.55 -5.18
C ILE A 180 47.13 -52.90 -4.34
N GLY A 181 46.82 -53.40 -3.13
CA GLY A 181 45.61 -53.03 -2.38
C GLY A 181 45.65 -51.78 -1.49
N SER A 182 46.82 -51.18 -1.20
CA SER A 182 46.94 -50.10 -0.20
C SER A 182 46.20 -48.82 -0.63
N ASP A 183 46.54 -48.28 -1.80
CA ASP A 183 45.98 -47.04 -2.35
C ASP A 183 44.46 -47.10 -2.59
N THR A 184 43.88 -48.29 -2.72
CA THR A 184 42.43 -48.46 -2.87
C THR A 184 41.72 -48.37 -1.52
N VAL A 185 42.27 -49.01 -0.48
CA VAL A 185 41.67 -48.99 0.87
C VAL A 185 41.67 -47.59 1.46
N GLU A 186 42.77 -46.83 1.34
CA GLU A 186 42.83 -45.44 1.83
C GLU A 186 41.87 -44.50 1.07
N ARG A 187 41.70 -44.70 -0.24
CA ARG A 187 40.73 -43.93 -1.04
C ARG A 187 39.29 -44.25 -0.65
N ASP A 188 38.98 -45.52 -0.46
CA ASP A 188 37.65 -45.95 -0.03
C ASP A 188 37.34 -45.47 1.39
N GLU A 189 38.31 -45.49 2.31
CA GLU A 189 38.18 -44.95 3.67
C GLU A 189 37.94 -43.42 3.66
N PHE A 190 38.66 -42.66 2.83
CA PHE A 190 38.41 -41.23 2.65
C PHE A 190 37.03 -40.92 2.04
N ILE A 191 36.55 -41.74 1.09
CA ILE A 191 35.21 -41.63 0.51
C ILE A 191 34.15 -41.94 1.58
N ILE A 192 34.34 -43.00 2.36
CA ILE A 192 33.46 -43.38 3.47
C ILE A 192 33.38 -42.26 4.51
N GLU A 193 34.49 -41.64 4.88
CA GLU A 193 34.50 -40.55 5.87
C GLU A 193 33.80 -39.29 5.34
N LYS A 194 33.99 -38.94 4.06
CA LYS A 194 33.20 -37.87 3.41
C LYS A 194 31.70 -38.18 3.39
N LEU A 195 31.31 -39.43 3.12
CA LEU A 195 29.91 -39.85 3.15
C LEU A 195 29.32 -39.77 4.55
N LYS A 196 30.05 -40.19 5.60
CA LYS A 196 29.63 -40.03 7.00
C LYS A 196 29.43 -38.56 7.36
N SER A 197 30.37 -37.68 6.99
CA SER A 197 30.24 -36.24 7.25
C SER A 197 29.02 -35.63 6.55
N ALA A 198 28.80 -35.95 5.27
CA ALA A 198 27.64 -35.49 4.52
C ALA A 198 26.31 -36.00 5.12
N VAL A 199 26.25 -37.25 5.57
CA VAL A 199 25.09 -37.82 6.27
C VAL A 199 24.84 -37.13 7.62
N SER A 200 25.90 -36.79 8.35
CA SER A 200 25.82 -36.03 9.61
C SER A 200 25.26 -34.62 9.38
N GLU A 201 25.77 -33.90 8.37
CA GLU A 201 25.25 -32.57 7.98
C GLU A 201 23.77 -32.63 7.55
N ILE A 202 23.39 -33.65 6.77
CA ILE A 202 21.99 -33.88 6.38
C ILE A 202 21.11 -34.15 7.60
N ALA A 203 21.58 -34.93 8.59
CA ALA A 203 20.85 -35.19 9.82
C ALA A 203 20.64 -33.91 10.66
N ILE A 204 21.68 -33.07 10.78
CA ILE A 204 21.60 -31.77 11.48
C ILE A 204 20.63 -30.83 10.74
N SER A 205 20.70 -30.76 9.42
CA SER A 205 19.81 -29.95 8.58
C SER A 205 18.35 -30.39 8.71
N ARG A 206 18.09 -31.70 8.67
CA ARG A 206 16.76 -32.29 8.89
C ARG A 206 16.19 -31.93 10.25
N ASN A 207 16.98 -32.00 11.32
CA ASN A 207 16.52 -31.66 12.66
C ASN A 207 16.14 -30.18 12.77
N LYS A 208 16.96 -29.26 12.22
CA LYS A 208 16.63 -27.82 12.17
C LYS A 208 15.33 -27.55 11.42
N LEU A 209 15.13 -28.17 10.25
CA LEU A 209 13.89 -28.05 9.47
C LEU A 209 12.67 -28.65 10.20
N GLN A 210 12.88 -29.66 11.05
CA GLN A 210 11.82 -30.23 11.89
C GLN A 210 11.43 -29.28 13.03
N ASP A 211 12.40 -28.64 13.68
CA ASP A 211 12.18 -27.65 14.74
C ASP A 211 11.49 -26.38 14.19
N GLU A 212 11.93 -25.90 13.03
CA GLU A 212 11.28 -24.80 12.31
C GLU A 212 9.83 -25.14 11.93
N ASN A 213 9.56 -26.36 11.44
CA ASN A 213 8.19 -26.82 11.19
C ASN A 213 7.33 -26.84 12.46
N GLN A 214 7.87 -27.29 13.60
CA GLN A 214 7.14 -27.27 14.87
C GLN A 214 6.82 -25.83 15.32
N LYS A 215 7.76 -24.90 15.13
CA LYS A 215 7.56 -23.49 15.46
C LYS A 215 6.49 -22.85 14.57
N LEU A 216 6.56 -23.06 13.24
CA LEU A 216 5.53 -22.60 12.30
C LEU A 216 4.15 -23.20 12.59
N LEU A 217 4.08 -24.46 13.03
CA LEU A 217 2.82 -25.10 13.42
C LEU A 217 2.22 -24.50 14.70
N GLN A 218 3.05 -24.08 15.66
CA GLN A 218 2.60 -23.35 16.85
C GLN A 218 2.11 -21.95 16.50
N GLU A 219 2.84 -21.23 15.64
CA GLU A 219 2.50 -19.90 15.17
C GLU A 219 1.18 -19.90 14.36
N LEU A 220 1.00 -20.87 13.46
CA LEU A 220 -0.26 -21.08 12.73
C LEU A 220 -1.44 -21.35 13.68
N LYS A 221 -1.26 -22.17 14.73
CA LYS A 221 -2.28 -22.38 15.77
C LYS A 221 -2.59 -21.10 16.57
N MET A 222 -1.60 -20.22 16.75
CA MET A 222 -1.78 -18.95 17.45
C MET A 222 -2.60 -17.98 16.61
N TYR A 223 -2.26 -17.83 15.33
CA TYR A 223 -3.06 -17.05 14.37
C TYR A 223 -4.48 -17.60 14.20
N GLN A 224 -4.66 -18.92 14.14
CA GLN A 224 -5.98 -19.54 14.05
C GLN A 224 -6.88 -19.15 15.24
N ARG A 225 -6.34 -19.14 16.46
CA ARG A 225 -7.07 -18.66 17.65
C ARG A 225 -7.36 -17.16 17.59
N GLN A 226 -6.42 -16.36 17.09
CA GLN A 226 -6.63 -14.92 16.94
C GLN A 226 -7.76 -14.61 15.95
N CYS A 227 -7.85 -15.35 14.83
CA CYS A 227 -8.98 -15.28 13.91
C CYS A 227 -10.30 -15.63 14.61
N GLN A 228 -10.36 -16.74 15.36
CA GLN A 228 -11.56 -17.14 16.11
C GLN A 228 -12.01 -16.08 17.13
N THR A 229 -11.09 -15.47 17.87
CA THR A 229 -11.41 -14.37 18.80
C THR A 229 -11.96 -13.14 18.06
N MET A 230 -11.39 -12.80 16.90
CA MET A 230 -11.86 -11.67 16.08
C MET A 230 -13.23 -11.94 15.44
N GLU A 231 -13.47 -13.16 14.98
CA GLU A 231 -14.78 -13.62 14.48
C GLU A 231 -15.85 -13.56 15.57
N ALA A 232 -15.52 -13.96 16.81
CA ALA A 232 -16.42 -13.85 17.96
C ALA A 232 -16.77 -12.38 18.27
N GLY A 233 -15.76 -11.49 18.34
CA GLY A 233 -15.99 -10.06 18.56
C GLY A 233 -16.80 -9.38 17.45
N LEU A 234 -16.59 -9.77 16.18
CA LEU A 234 -17.42 -9.31 15.06
C LEU A 234 -18.88 -9.80 15.18
N SER A 235 -19.09 -11.03 15.67
CA SER A 235 -20.44 -11.55 15.94
C SER A 235 -21.12 -10.83 17.10
N GLU A 236 -20.39 -10.43 18.13
CA GLU A 236 -20.89 -9.65 19.26
C GLU A 236 -21.35 -8.26 18.81
N VAL A 237 -20.49 -7.51 18.09
CA VAL A 237 -20.84 -6.19 17.54
C VAL A 237 -22.02 -6.27 16.57
N LYS A 238 -22.12 -7.34 15.78
CA LYS A 238 -23.28 -7.57 14.90
C LYS A 238 -24.58 -7.77 15.69
N ASN A 239 -24.54 -8.51 16.80
CA ASN A 239 -25.71 -8.72 17.65
C ASN A 239 -26.12 -7.41 18.37
N GLU A 240 -25.15 -6.60 18.79
CA GLU A 240 -25.42 -5.28 19.37
C GLU A 240 -26.03 -4.32 18.34
N LEU A 241 -25.53 -4.31 17.10
CA LEU A 241 -26.11 -3.50 16.03
C LEU A 241 -27.57 -3.91 15.76
N GLN A 242 -27.85 -5.22 15.69
CA GLN A 242 -29.21 -5.72 15.52
C GLN A 242 -30.14 -5.30 16.68
N SER A 243 -29.67 -5.33 17.93
CA SER A 243 -30.51 -4.91 19.07
C SER A 243 -30.78 -3.40 19.08
N ARG A 244 -29.85 -2.58 18.58
CA ARG A 244 -30.06 -1.14 18.37
C ARG A 244 -31.07 -0.88 17.24
N ASP A 245 -31.00 -1.61 16.14
CA ASP A 245 -31.99 -1.53 15.05
C ASP A 245 -33.38 -1.98 15.53
N ASP A 246 -33.45 -2.97 16.41
CA ASP A 246 -34.70 -3.45 17.01
C ASP A 246 -35.32 -2.37 17.92
N LEU A 247 -34.51 -1.71 18.75
CA LEU A 247 -34.93 -0.57 19.58
C LEU A 247 -35.41 0.62 18.74
N LEU A 248 -34.69 0.96 17.65
CA LEU A 248 -35.10 2.03 16.74
C LEU A 248 -36.46 1.77 16.09
N ARG A 249 -36.78 0.51 15.76
CA ARG A 249 -38.12 0.15 15.25
C ARG A 249 -39.21 0.30 16.30
N VAL A 250 -38.92 0.02 17.57
CA VAL A 250 -39.87 0.25 18.69
C VAL A 250 -40.15 1.75 18.85
N ILE A 251 -39.10 2.57 18.91
CA ILE A 251 -39.23 4.04 19.04
C ILE A 251 -40.01 4.64 17.86
N GLU A 252 -39.78 4.16 16.63
CA GLU A 252 -40.53 4.61 15.45
C GLU A 252 -42.01 4.20 15.51
N MET A 253 -42.32 3.00 16.01
CA MET A 253 -43.71 2.57 16.24
C MET A 253 -44.40 3.41 17.32
N GLU A 254 -43.71 3.75 18.42
CA GLU A 254 -44.23 4.64 19.47
C GLU A 254 -44.47 6.06 18.94
N ARG A 255 -43.54 6.61 18.14
CA ARG A 255 -43.71 7.91 17.47
C ARG A 255 -44.97 7.94 16.59
N LEU A 256 -45.17 6.90 15.77
CA LEU A 256 -46.35 6.77 14.92
C LEU A 256 -47.64 6.55 15.74
N GLN A 257 -47.56 5.91 16.91
CA GLN A 257 -48.70 5.74 17.81
C GLN A 257 -49.11 7.08 18.44
N LEU A 258 -48.16 7.83 19.01
CA LEU A 258 -48.37 9.16 19.57
C LEU A 258 -48.92 10.13 18.51
N HIS A 259 -48.41 10.09 17.28
CA HIS A 259 -48.94 10.92 16.19
C HIS A 259 -50.41 10.60 15.87
N ARG A 260 -50.83 9.32 15.92
CA ARG A 260 -52.25 8.94 15.77
C ARG A 260 -53.11 9.36 16.95
N GLU A 261 -52.57 9.42 18.16
CA GLU A 261 -53.29 9.87 19.34
C GLU A 261 -53.46 11.40 19.35
N LEU A 262 -52.44 12.16 18.95
CA LEU A 262 -52.53 13.60 18.73
C LEU A 262 -53.58 13.97 17.66
N LEU A 263 -53.64 13.21 16.56
CA LEU A 263 -54.68 13.39 15.54
C LEU A 263 -56.10 13.21 16.12
N LYS A 264 -56.33 12.15 16.91
CA LYS A 264 -57.62 11.95 17.60
C LYS A 264 -57.96 13.08 18.56
N ILE A 265 -56.98 13.57 19.33
CA ILE A 265 -57.19 14.71 20.26
C ILE A 265 -57.59 15.97 19.48
N GLY A 266 -56.94 16.25 18.34
CA GLY A 266 -57.31 17.35 17.44
C GLY A 266 -58.72 17.22 16.84
N GLU A 267 -59.20 16.00 16.60
CA GLU A 267 -60.59 15.74 16.20
C GLU A 267 -61.58 16.07 17.34
N TYR A 268 -61.29 15.67 18.58
CA TYR A 268 -62.13 16.03 19.74
C TYR A 268 -62.18 17.55 19.98
N GLN A 269 -61.07 18.27 19.81
CA GLN A 269 -61.02 19.72 19.94
C GLN A 269 -61.95 20.43 18.92
N ASN A 270 -62.01 19.93 17.68
CA ASN A 270 -62.89 20.47 16.63
C ASN A 270 -64.40 20.30 16.91
N PHE A 271 -64.79 19.37 17.78
CA PHE A 271 -66.17 19.28 18.26
C PHE A 271 -66.49 20.31 19.35
N GLN A 272 -65.48 20.83 20.06
CA GLN A 272 -65.65 21.84 21.11
C GLN A 272 -65.69 23.27 20.54
N ASP A 273 -64.94 23.55 19.46
CA ASP A 273 -64.89 24.85 18.78
C ASP A 273 -66.07 25.15 17.82
N ASN A 274 -67.25 24.57 18.07
CA ASN A 274 -68.47 24.83 17.28
C ASN A 274 -69.59 25.55 18.08
N PRO A 275 -69.39 26.78 18.59
CA PRO A 275 -70.44 27.56 19.25
C PRO A 275 -71.41 28.15 18.23
N LYS A 276 -72.37 27.34 17.74
CA LYS A 276 -73.51 27.86 16.99
C LYS A 276 -74.47 28.61 17.91
N ARG A 277 -74.30 29.94 17.91
CA ARG A 277 -75.31 30.98 18.20
C ARG A 277 -76.74 30.43 18.31
N LEU A 278 -77.26 30.34 19.54
CA LEU A 278 -78.68 30.26 19.83
C LEU A 278 -79.03 31.18 21.01
N GLU A 279 -79.87 32.16 20.69
CA GLU A 279 -80.55 33.08 21.62
C GLU A 279 -81.42 32.35 22.65
N PRO A 280 -81.39 32.73 23.94
CA PRO A 280 -82.44 32.39 24.89
C PRO A 280 -83.43 33.56 25.05
N SER A 281 -84.59 33.46 24.42
CA SER A 281 -85.70 34.40 24.65
C SER A 281 -87.04 33.67 24.71
N TYR A 282 -87.67 33.67 25.90
CA TYR A 282 -89.12 33.57 26.09
C TYR A 282 -89.50 34.15 27.47
N SER A 283 -90.79 34.40 27.70
CA SER A 283 -91.20 35.62 28.42
C SER A 283 -92.44 35.51 29.33
N HIS A 284 -92.43 36.31 30.41
CA HIS A 284 -93.57 36.64 31.29
C HIS A 284 -94.06 35.49 32.22
N ILE A 285 -94.59 35.69 33.43
CA ILE A 285 -95.71 36.55 33.88
C ILE A 285 -95.66 36.69 35.43
N LEU A 286 -95.81 37.90 36.00
CA LEU A 286 -96.90 38.27 36.94
C LEU A 286 -96.91 39.80 37.21
N LYS A 287 -98.03 40.34 37.68
CA LYS A 287 -98.34 41.79 37.72
C LYS A 287 -98.07 42.46 39.08
N GLU A 288 -97.92 43.78 39.00
CA GLU A 288 -98.08 44.84 40.02
C GLU A 288 -99.24 44.64 41.04
N PRO A 289 -99.21 45.27 42.25
CA PRO A 289 -99.38 46.73 42.34
C PRO A 289 -98.67 47.54 43.46
N GLU A 290 -98.47 48.82 43.14
CA GLU A 290 -98.69 50.04 43.96
C GLU A 290 -97.93 50.32 45.29
N ARG A 291 -96.93 51.20 45.15
CA ARG A 291 -96.85 52.54 45.79
C ARG A 291 -97.63 52.77 47.12
N LYS A 292 -96.91 52.71 48.25
CA LYS A 292 -96.73 53.83 49.24
C LYS A 292 -96.05 53.35 50.54
N LYS A 293 -94.72 53.50 50.64
CA LYS A 293 -94.02 53.69 51.93
C LYS A 293 -92.64 54.35 51.76
N LYS A 294 -92.64 55.61 51.32
CA LYS A 294 -91.47 56.49 51.52
C LYS A 294 -91.43 56.90 53.01
N GLU A 295 -90.23 57.08 53.56
CA GLU A 295 -89.87 57.35 54.99
C GLU A 295 -89.31 56.16 55.81
N LEU A 296 -88.85 55.09 55.16
CA LEU A 296 -88.01 54.04 55.80
C LEU A 296 -86.91 53.48 54.87
N PHE A 297 -86.51 54.26 53.85
CA PHE A 297 -85.71 53.80 52.70
C PHE A 297 -84.55 54.73 52.29
N SER A 298 -84.03 55.56 53.21
CA SER A 298 -82.70 56.16 53.04
C SER A 298 -81.62 55.21 53.56
N LEU A 299 -81.68 54.83 54.84
CA LEU A 299 -80.67 53.98 55.50
C LEU A 299 -80.48 52.60 54.84
N THR A 300 -81.54 51.93 54.39
CA THR A 300 -81.44 50.64 53.69
C THR A 300 -81.00 50.77 52.23
N ALA A 301 -81.24 51.92 51.60
CA ALA A 301 -80.73 52.17 50.25
C ALA A 301 -79.21 52.40 50.29
N ASP A 302 -78.73 53.18 51.26
CA ASP A 302 -77.30 53.43 51.44
C ASP A 302 -76.55 52.15 51.84
N GLN A 303 -77.11 51.33 52.74
CA GLN A 303 -76.51 50.04 53.12
C GLN A 303 -76.45 49.05 51.95
N ALA A 304 -77.54 48.90 51.18
CA ALA A 304 -77.57 48.03 50.00
C ALA A 304 -76.73 48.58 48.83
N ASN A 305 -76.45 49.89 48.80
CA ASN A 305 -75.57 50.50 47.81
C ASN A 305 -74.09 50.33 48.20
N GLN A 306 -73.75 50.46 49.49
CA GLN A 306 -72.43 50.09 50.02
C GLN A 306 -72.13 48.61 49.81
N GLU A 307 -73.09 47.71 50.09
CA GLU A 307 -72.93 46.26 49.89
C GLU A 307 -72.79 45.89 48.39
N LYS A 308 -73.44 46.64 47.49
CA LYS A 308 -73.26 46.51 46.04
C LYS A 308 -71.91 47.03 45.55
N GLU A 309 -71.47 48.20 46.01
CA GLU A 309 -70.14 48.71 45.63
C GLU A 309 -69.02 47.85 46.26
N LEU A 310 -69.20 47.31 47.47
CA LEU A 310 -68.30 46.30 48.05
C LEU A 310 -68.25 45.03 47.20
N ASN A 311 -69.40 44.43 46.84
CA ASN A 311 -69.42 43.26 45.95
C ASN A 311 -68.79 43.57 44.57
N LYS A 312 -69.02 44.75 44.02
CA LYS A 312 -68.49 45.19 42.72
C LYS A 312 -66.99 45.46 42.76
N LEU A 313 -66.47 46.00 43.87
CA LEU A 313 -65.04 46.13 44.13
C LEU A 313 -64.40 44.75 44.38
N GLN A 314 -65.09 43.84 45.07
CA GLN A 314 -64.59 42.49 45.33
C GLN A 314 -64.60 41.62 44.06
N ILE A 315 -65.61 41.74 43.20
CA ILE A 315 -65.63 41.12 41.86
C ILE A 315 -64.50 41.71 40.98
N ARG A 316 -64.26 43.03 41.04
CA ARG A 316 -63.15 43.67 40.31
C ARG A 316 -61.78 43.21 40.83
N ASN A 317 -61.62 43.06 42.15
CA ASN A 317 -60.39 42.59 42.78
C ASN A 317 -60.14 41.12 42.43
N ASN A 318 -61.17 40.27 42.52
CA ASN A 318 -61.12 38.88 42.08
C ASN A 318 -60.73 38.77 40.60
N LEU A 319 -61.33 39.57 39.70
CA LEU A 319 -60.94 39.61 38.28
C LEU A 319 -59.47 40.04 38.08
N TYR A 320 -58.97 41.01 38.86
CA TYR A 320 -57.57 41.43 38.78
C TYR A 320 -56.59 40.35 39.29
N GLN A 321 -56.93 39.63 40.35
CA GLN A 321 -56.18 38.48 40.87
C GLN A 321 -56.20 37.30 39.89
N GLU A 322 -57.37 37.05 39.30
CA GLU A 322 -57.63 35.97 38.33
C GLU A 322 -57.09 36.29 36.92
N GLU A 323 -56.73 37.54 36.61
CA GLU A 323 -55.93 37.90 35.42
C GLU A 323 -54.42 37.79 35.65
N GLN A 324 -53.91 38.06 36.86
CA GLN A 324 -52.46 38.01 37.13
C GLN A 324 -51.91 36.57 37.17
N SER A 325 -52.62 35.63 37.79
CA SER A 325 -52.13 34.24 37.88
C SER A 325 -52.01 33.53 36.52
N PRO A 326 -53.01 33.50 35.61
CA PRO A 326 -52.86 32.84 34.30
C PRO A 326 -51.91 33.57 33.37
N ASN A 327 -51.73 34.89 33.51
CA ASN A 327 -50.71 35.62 32.75
C ASN A 327 -49.30 35.17 33.16
N SER A 328 -49.07 34.92 34.46
CA SER A 328 -47.81 34.32 34.93
C SER A 328 -47.58 32.91 34.38
N GLU A 329 -48.63 32.08 34.29
CA GLU A 329 -48.51 30.71 33.76
C GLU A 329 -48.30 30.70 32.24
N GLN A 330 -49.02 31.59 31.54
CA GLN A 330 -48.88 31.78 30.10
C GLN A 330 -47.50 32.34 29.75
N GLU A 331 -46.93 33.24 30.54
CA GLU A 331 -45.58 33.75 30.32
C GLU A 331 -44.51 32.67 30.60
N ARG A 332 -44.67 31.85 31.67
CA ARG A 332 -43.82 30.66 31.88
C ARG A 332 -43.86 29.72 30.66
N MET A 333 -45.05 29.43 30.15
CA MET A 333 -45.23 28.61 28.95
C MET A 333 -44.62 29.26 27.69
N ARG A 334 -44.69 30.60 27.54
CA ARG A 334 -44.00 31.30 26.44
C ARG A 334 -42.47 31.18 26.56
N THR A 335 -41.91 31.31 27.76
CA THR A 335 -40.47 31.13 27.98
C THR A 335 -40.04 29.69 27.71
N GLU A 336 -40.80 28.70 28.16
CA GLU A 336 -40.52 27.29 27.90
C GLU A 336 -40.61 26.94 26.40
N ILE A 337 -41.61 27.48 25.69
CA ILE A 337 -41.69 27.35 24.22
C ILE A 337 -40.49 28.02 23.53
N SER A 338 -40.03 29.17 24.01
CA SER A 338 -38.85 29.85 23.47
C SER A 338 -37.58 29.03 23.69
N ASP A 339 -37.35 28.56 24.92
CA ASP A 339 -36.18 27.76 25.30
C ASP A 339 -36.14 26.43 24.51
N LEU A 340 -37.29 25.75 24.37
CA LEU A 340 -37.41 24.53 23.56
C LEU A 340 -37.19 24.79 22.06
N THR A 341 -37.58 25.96 21.55
CA THR A 341 -37.34 26.36 20.15
C THR A 341 -35.86 26.64 19.90
N GLU A 342 -35.18 27.30 20.84
CA GLU A 342 -33.73 27.51 20.77
C GLU A 342 -32.96 26.19 20.89
N GLU A 343 -33.35 25.30 21.81
CA GLU A 343 -32.73 23.97 21.95
C GLU A 343 -32.93 23.12 20.68
N LEU A 344 -34.12 23.18 20.06
CA LEU A 344 -34.40 22.52 18.79
C LEU A 344 -33.48 23.06 17.68
N HIS A 345 -33.37 24.38 17.54
CA HIS A 345 -32.50 24.98 16.53
C HIS A 345 -31.01 24.62 16.75
N GLN A 346 -30.55 24.59 18.01
CA GLN A 346 -29.19 24.16 18.34
C GLN A 346 -28.96 22.67 18.03
N LYS A 347 -29.98 21.82 18.20
CA LYS A 347 -29.95 20.41 17.76
C LYS A 347 -29.91 20.30 16.23
N GLU A 348 -30.68 21.09 15.50
CA GLU A 348 -30.64 21.15 14.02
C GLU A 348 -29.25 21.55 13.49
N ILE A 349 -28.64 22.59 14.05
CA ILE A 349 -27.26 23.01 13.71
C ILE A 349 -26.26 21.87 13.98
N THR A 350 -26.42 21.19 15.11
CA THR A 350 -25.56 20.06 15.49
C THR A 350 -25.72 18.88 14.52
N ILE A 351 -26.96 18.52 14.18
CA ILE A 351 -27.29 17.47 13.21
C ILE A 351 -26.71 17.83 11.83
N ALA A 352 -26.93 19.05 11.34
CA ALA A 352 -26.39 19.50 10.05
C ALA A 352 -24.85 19.43 10.01
N THR A 353 -24.19 19.77 11.12
CA THR A 353 -22.72 19.69 11.26
C THR A 353 -22.23 18.25 11.26
N VAL A 354 -22.90 17.35 12.00
CA VAL A 354 -22.59 15.92 12.03
C VAL A 354 -22.85 15.27 10.66
N MET A 355 -23.95 15.58 9.99
CA MET A 355 -24.27 15.11 8.63
C MET A 355 -23.22 15.57 7.61
N LYS A 356 -22.79 16.84 7.67
CA LYS A 356 -21.71 17.35 6.81
C LYS A 356 -20.39 16.59 7.04
N LYS A 357 -20.06 16.25 8.30
CA LYS A 357 -18.89 15.44 8.64
C LYS A 357 -19.03 13.99 8.15
N ALA A 358 -20.21 13.39 8.29
CA ALA A 358 -20.50 12.04 7.80
C ALA A 358 -20.35 11.94 6.28
N ALA A 359 -20.95 12.87 5.52
CA ALA A 359 -20.84 12.91 4.06
C ALA A 359 -19.39 13.09 3.55
N LEU A 360 -18.53 13.80 4.29
CA LEU A 360 -17.10 13.90 4.00
C LEU A 360 -16.37 12.56 4.23
N LEU A 361 -16.67 11.87 5.33
CA LEU A 361 -16.10 10.56 5.65
C LEU A 361 -16.57 9.48 4.66
N GLU A 362 -17.85 9.46 4.28
CA GLU A 362 -18.36 8.58 3.23
C GLU A 362 -17.63 8.78 1.89
N ARG A 363 -17.39 10.04 1.51
CA ARG A 363 -16.65 10.37 0.29
C ARG A 363 -15.20 9.92 0.37
N GLN A 364 -14.55 10.07 1.53
CA GLN A 364 -13.19 9.56 1.75
C GLN A 364 -13.14 8.03 1.63
N LEU A 365 -14.00 7.31 2.36
CA LEU A 365 -14.08 5.85 2.33
C LEU A 365 -14.35 5.32 0.92
N LYS A 366 -15.20 5.99 0.15
CA LYS A 366 -15.49 5.63 -1.24
C LYS A 366 -14.25 5.76 -2.15
N MET A 367 -13.45 6.83 -1.99
CA MET A 367 -12.19 6.99 -2.73
C MET A 367 -11.15 5.96 -2.30
N GLU A 368 -11.04 5.67 -1.00
CA GLU A 368 -10.14 4.62 -0.50
C GLU A 368 -10.50 3.23 -1.05
N LEU A 369 -11.80 2.88 -1.08
CA LEU A 369 -12.29 1.65 -1.71
C LEU A 369 -11.95 1.58 -3.20
N GLU A 370 -12.20 2.64 -3.97
CA GLU A 370 -11.87 2.70 -5.41
C GLU A 370 -10.36 2.53 -5.65
N ILE A 371 -9.52 3.11 -4.79
CA ILE A 371 -8.06 2.92 -4.83
C ILE A 371 -7.69 1.47 -4.53
N LYS A 372 -8.30 0.83 -3.53
CA LYS A 372 -8.06 -0.59 -3.19
C LYS A 372 -8.51 -1.53 -4.30
N GLU A 373 -9.65 -1.28 -4.94
CA GLU A 373 -10.11 -2.04 -6.12
C GLU A 373 -9.13 -1.92 -7.29
N LYS A 374 -8.65 -0.70 -7.59
CA LYS A 374 -7.62 -0.46 -8.61
C LYS A 374 -6.29 -1.16 -8.28
N MET A 375 -5.90 -1.24 -7.00
CA MET A 375 -4.74 -2.03 -6.56
C MET A 375 -4.97 -3.53 -6.74
N LEU A 376 -6.14 -4.05 -6.38
CA LEU A 376 -6.49 -5.46 -6.52
C LEU A 376 -6.49 -5.91 -7.99
N ALA A 377 -7.05 -5.09 -8.89
CA ALA A 377 -7.03 -5.35 -10.33
C ALA A 377 -5.59 -5.39 -10.88
N LYS A 378 -4.70 -4.49 -10.44
CA LYS A 378 -3.27 -4.51 -10.79
C LYS A 378 -2.58 -5.78 -10.28
N GLN A 379 -2.88 -6.22 -9.06
CA GLN A 379 -2.34 -7.46 -8.51
C GLN A 379 -2.80 -8.68 -9.32
N GLN A 380 -4.09 -8.78 -9.65
CA GLN A 380 -4.62 -9.88 -10.46
C GLN A 380 -3.99 -9.94 -11.87
N LEU A 381 -3.76 -8.79 -12.51
CA LEU A 381 -3.02 -8.71 -13.78
C LEU A 381 -1.56 -9.17 -13.65
N SER A 382 -0.89 -8.80 -12.55
CA SER A 382 0.47 -9.27 -12.24
C SER A 382 0.52 -10.78 -12.04
N ASP A 383 -0.40 -11.34 -11.25
CA ASP A 383 -0.52 -12.78 -10.99
C ASP A 383 -0.81 -13.58 -12.27
N MET A 384 -1.65 -13.05 -13.18
CA MET A 384 -1.89 -13.66 -14.49
C MET A 384 -0.64 -13.64 -15.38
N ARG A 385 0.08 -12.51 -15.45
CA ARG A 385 1.36 -12.43 -16.18
C ARG A 385 2.40 -13.39 -15.62
N TYR A 386 2.51 -13.47 -14.30
CA TYR A 386 3.42 -14.39 -13.62
C TYR A 386 3.07 -15.86 -13.89
N LYS A 387 1.78 -16.23 -13.86
CA LYS A 387 1.31 -17.57 -14.25
C LYS A 387 1.63 -17.89 -15.72
N ALA A 388 1.43 -16.94 -16.63
CA ALA A 388 1.77 -17.10 -18.05
C ALA A 388 3.28 -17.34 -18.23
N VAL A 389 4.13 -16.47 -17.69
CA VAL A 389 5.61 -16.61 -17.75
C VAL A 389 6.08 -17.91 -17.08
N ARG A 390 5.44 -18.35 -15.99
CA ARG A 390 5.73 -19.66 -15.36
C ARG A 390 5.39 -20.82 -16.29
N SER A 391 4.25 -20.76 -16.98
CA SER A 391 3.84 -21.81 -17.94
C SER A 391 4.78 -21.86 -19.16
N GLU A 392 5.18 -20.71 -19.69
CA GLU A 392 6.16 -20.61 -20.78
C GLU A 392 7.53 -21.15 -20.38
N ASN A 393 8.05 -20.78 -19.20
CA ASN A 393 9.30 -21.35 -18.67
C ASN A 393 9.22 -22.86 -18.46
N THR A 394 8.05 -23.39 -18.06
CA THR A 394 7.83 -24.84 -17.92
C THR A 394 7.87 -25.53 -19.28
N HIS A 395 7.24 -24.95 -20.31
CA HIS A 395 7.27 -25.45 -21.68
C HIS A 395 8.69 -25.40 -22.27
N LEU A 396 9.38 -24.26 -22.15
CA LEU A 396 10.78 -24.11 -22.60
C LEU A 396 11.72 -25.09 -21.89
N LYS A 397 11.53 -25.33 -20.59
CA LYS A 397 12.28 -26.34 -19.84
C LYS A 397 12.02 -27.77 -20.37
N GLY A 398 10.79 -28.09 -20.75
CA GLY A 398 10.45 -29.34 -21.44
C GLY A 398 11.21 -29.48 -22.76
N MET A 399 11.07 -28.47 -23.65
CA MET A 399 11.76 -28.45 -24.95
C MET A 399 13.29 -28.56 -24.82
N MET A 400 13.91 -27.95 -23.81
CA MET A 400 15.34 -28.08 -23.56
C MET A 400 15.74 -29.49 -23.13
N GLY A 401 14.93 -30.18 -22.31
CA GLY A 401 15.15 -31.59 -21.94
C GLY A 401 15.03 -32.54 -23.14
N ASP A 402 14.08 -32.29 -24.03
CA ASP A 402 13.93 -33.04 -25.28
C ASP A 402 15.14 -32.81 -26.21
N LEU A 403 15.65 -31.58 -26.28
CA LEU A 403 16.86 -31.22 -27.04
C LEU A 403 18.16 -31.82 -26.46
N GLU A 404 18.26 -32.00 -25.14
CA GLU A 404 19.36 -32.72 -24.51
C GLU A 404 19.30 -34.22 -24.81
N THR A 405 18.10 -34.81 -24.79
CA THR A 405 17.86 -36.21 -25.16
C THR A 405 18.18 -36.46 -26.64
N GLY A 406 17.76 -35.55 -27.53
CA GLY A 406 18.06 -35.61 -28.96
C GLY A 406 19.55 -35.46 -29.29
N ARG A 407 20.32 -34.73 -28.46
CA ARG A 407 21.77 -34.60 -28.64
C ARG A 407 22.51 -35.93 -28.45
N TYR A 408 22.09 -36.77 -27.50
CA TYR A 408 22.72 -38.08 -27.27
C TYR A 408 22.60 -39.02 -28.47
N LEU A 409 21.47 -38.98 -29.20
CA LEU A 409 21.25 -39.81 -30.39
C LEU A 409 21.91 -39.25 -31.66
N ASN A 410 22.07 -37.91 -31.76
CA ASN A 410 22.65 -37.27 -32.95
C ASN A 410 24.19 -37.33 -32.99
N VAL A 411 24.85 -37.52 -31.84
CA VAL A 411 26.31 -37.69 -31.76
C VAL A 411 26.81 -38.84 -32.63
N ASP A 412 26.12 -39.98 -32.67
CA ASP A 412 26.52 -41.13 -33.52
C ASP A 412 26.40 -40.84 -35.02
N TYR A 413 25.39 -40.07 -35.45
CA TYR A 413 25.27 -39.65 -36.85
C TYR A 413 26.38 -38.67 -37.23
N CYS A 414 26.65 -37.69 -36.37
CA CYS A 414 27.69 -36.68 -36.57
C CYS A 414 29.10 -37.31 -36.59
N ASN A 415 29.37 -38.27 -35.69
CA ASN A 415 30.62 -39.04 -35.67
C ASN A 415 30.85 -39.83 -36.97
N LYS A 416 29.78 -40.42 -37.53
CA LYS A 416 29.85 -41.24 -38.76
C LYS A 416 30.10 -40.39 -40.01
N GLU A 417 29.53 -39.18 -40.08
CA GLU A 417 29.87 -38.20 -41.11
C GLU A 417 31.27 -37.63 -40.93
N HIS A 418 31.69 -37.28 -39.71
CA HIS A 418 33.06 -36.83 -39.45
C HIS A 418 34.11 -37.88 -39.89
N ALA A 419 33.89 -39.16 -39.59
CA ALA A 419 34.78 -40.24 -40.05
C ALA A 419 34.89 -40.30 -41.59
N ARG A 420 33.81 -40.04 -42.34
CA ARG A 420 33.80 -39.99 -43.81
C ARG A 420 34.57 -38.79 -44.36
N TYR A 421 34.38 -37.61 -43.76
CA TYR A 421 35.14 -36.41 -44.12
C TYR A 421 36.63 -36.59 -43.82
N THR A 422 36.99 -37.10 -42.65
CA THR A 422 38.38 -37.41 -42.29
C THR A 422 39.01 -38.43 -43.27
N ALA A 423 38.30 -39.49 -43.66
CA ALA A 423 38.80 -40.45 -44.65
C ALA A 423 39.04 -39.79 -46.03
N SER A 424 38.15 -38.91 -46.47
CA SER A 424 38.29 -38.17 -47.74
C SER A 424 39.45 -37.17 -47.70
N ILE A 425 39.63 -36.47 -46.58
CA ILE A 425 40.75 -35.53 -46.37
C ILE A 425 42.08 -36.27 -46.44
N ASN A 426 42.27 -37.38 -45.70
CA ASN A 426 43.51 -38.15 -45.76
C ASN A 426 43.81 -38.67 -47.19
N LYS A 427 42.79 -39.02 -47.98
CA LYS A 427 42.95 -39.44 -49.37
C LYS A 427 43.42 -38.27 -50.26
N LEU A 428 42.85 -37.08 -50.10
CA LEU A 428 43.23 -35.87 -50.83
C LEU A 428 44.60 -35.33 -50.39
N GLU A 429 44.99 -35.52 -49.13
CA GLU A 429 46.34 -35.22 -48.62
C GLU A 429 47.39 -36.13 -49.26
N TYR A 430 47.14 -37.44 -49.32
CA TYR A 430 48.02 -38.40 -50.00
C TYR A 430 48.16 -38.09 -51.50
N GLU A 431 47.05 -37.74 -52.17
CA GLU A 431 47.09 -37.36 -53.58
C GLU A 431 47.80 -36.01 -53.81
N ASN A 432 47.62 -35.02 -52.93
CA ASN A 432 48.40 -33.78 -52.95
C ASN A 432 49.90 -34.04 -52.78
N GLU A 433 50.28 -34.91 -51.85
CA GLU A 433 51.68 -35.21 -51.59
C GLU A 433 52.31 -35.97 -52.77
N ARG A 434 51.57 -36.89 -53.40
CA ARG A 434 51.97 -37.51 -54.68
C ARG A 434 52.17 -36.46 -55.78
N LEU A 435 51.20 -35.56 -55.96
CA LEU A 435 51.27 -34.49 -56.96
C LEU A 435 52.43 -33.52 -56.70
N ARG A 436 52.71 -33.17 -55.44
CA ARG A 436 53.87 -32.34 -55.05
C ARG A 436 55.19 -33.03 -55.40
N ASN A 437 55.30 -34.32 -55.11
CA ASN A 437 56.48 -35.10 -55.48
C ASN A 437 56.66 -35.21 -57.00
N ASP A 438 55.57 -35.35 -57.77
CA ASP A 438 55.64 -35.36 -59.23
C ASP A 438 55.95 -33.97 -59.81
N LEU A 439 55.46 -32.90 -59.19
CA LEU A 439 55.78 -31.51 -59.55
C LEU A 439 57.24 -31.16 -59.24
N ALA A 440 57.79 -31.67 -58.13
CA ALA A 440 59.21 -31.57 -57.80
C ALA A 440 60.10 -32.33 -58.80
N LYS A 441 59.69 -33.52 -59.26
CA LYS A 441 60.38 -34.26 -60.34
C LYS A 441 60.33 -33.49 -61.67
N LEU A 442 59.20 -32.85 -62.00
CA LEU A 442 59.06 -32.02 -63.20
C LEU A 442 59.93 -30.75 -63.14
N GLN A 443 60.05 -30.12 -61.96
CA GLN A 443 60.97 -29.01 -61.73
C GLN A 443 62.45 -29.44 -61.85
N ALA A 444 62.81 -30.60 -61.29
CA ALA A 444 64.15 -31.18 -61.43
C ALA A 444 64.51 -31.52 -62.89
N ASN A 445 63.51 -31.86 -63.72
CA ASN A 445 63.67 -32.10 -65.17
C ASN A 445 63.66 -30.81 -66.03
N GLY A 446 63.83 -29.62 -65.43
CA GLY A 446 64.35 -28.44 -66.12
C GLY A 446 63.38 -27.70 -67.07
N LYS A 447 62.07 -27.69 -66.78
CA LYS A 447 61.10 -26.85 -67.51
C LYS A 447 60.13 -26.11 -66.58
N THR A 448 60.36 -24.81 -66.38
CA THR A 448 59.43 -23.88 -65.72
C THR A 448 58.91 -22.81 -66.71
N PRO A 449 57.66 -22.92 -67.21
CA PRO A 449 57.12 -21.99 -68.21
C PRO A 449 56.52 -20.68 -67.67
N TRP A 450 56.75 -20.31 -66.40
CA TRP A 450 56.07 -19.19 -65.73
C TRP A 450 57.05 -18.21 -65.06
N THR A 451 57.57 -17.27 -65.84
CA THR A 451 58.34 -16.10 -65.37
C THR A 451 57.59 -14.82 -65.71
N ASN A 452 56.37 -14.63 -65.19
CA ASN A 452 55.56 -13.45 -65.51
C ASN A 452 54.67 -12.93 -64.37
N THR A 453 55.13 -13.04 -63.12
CA THR A 453 54.46 -12.47 -61.94
C THR A 453 54.56 -10.93 -61.92
N ASN A 454 55.65 -10.36 -62.43
CA ASN A 454 55.98 -8.93 -62.28
C ASN A 454 55.05 -7.96 -63.04
N ALA A 455 54.25 -8.43 -64.00
CA ALA A 455 53.36 -7.56 -64.77
C ALA A 455 52.11 -7.10 -63.97
N TYR A 456 51.64 -7.93 -63.04
CA TYR A 456 50.42 -7.63 -62.27
C TYR A 456 50.68 -6.59 -61.17
N ASP A 457 51.74 -6.79 -60.38
CA ASP A 457 52.11 -5.91 -59.27
C ASP A 457 52.50 -4.49 -59.71
N GLU A 458 53.08 -4.33 -60.90
CA GLU A 458 53.41 -3.00 -61.45
C GLU A 458 52.14 -2.21 -61.80
N THR A 459 51.13 -2.88 -62.36
CA THR A 459 49.84 -2.29 -62.75
C THR A 459 49.05 -1.82 -61.53
N VAL A 460 49.03 -2.61 -60.45
CA VAL A 460 48.37 -2.26 -59.18
C VAL A 460 49.05 -1.06 -58.51
N ARG A 461 50.39 -0.98 -58.55
CA ARG A 461 51.14 0.15 -57.98
C ARG A 461 50.82 1.48 -58.66
N GLN A 462 50.74 1.48 -59.99
CA GLN A 462 50.40 2.67 -60.78
C GLN A 462 48.96 3.15 -60.52
N ALA A 463 48.01 2.23 -60.39
CA ALA A 463 46.62 2.57 -60.06
C ALA A 463 46.47 3.25 -58.68
N TYR A 464 47.19 2.75 -57.66
CA TYR A 464 47.21 3.38 -56.33
C TYR A 464 47.81 4.79 -56.35
N GLN A 465 48.88 5.01 -57.12
CA GLN A 465 49.56 6.30 -57.20
C GLN A 465 48.73 7.37 -57.96
N ALA A 466 47.82 6.94 -58.85
CA ALA A 466 46.88 7.84 -59.51
C ALA A 466 45.77 8.35 -58.57
N GLN A 467 45.27 7.51 -57.67
CA GLN A 467 44.20 7.89 -56.72
C GLN A 467 44.64 8.95 -55.72
N ILE A 468 45.90 8.89 -55.24
CA ILE A 468 46.44 9.89 -54.30
C ILE A 468 46.48 11.29 -54.95
N LYS A 469 46.89 11.38 -56.22
CA LYS A 469 46.96 12.66 -56.95
C LYS A 469 45.60 13.29 -57.23
N ILE A 470 44.52 12.51 -57.31
CA ILE A 470 43.16 13.05 -57.48
C ILE A 470 42.72 13.70 -56.16
N LYS A 471 42.95 13.02 -55.04
CA LYS A 471 42.57 13.49 -53.70
C LYS A 471 43.29 14.79 -53.31
N GLU A 472 44.60 14.89 -53.57
CA GLU A 472 45.38 16.11 -53.32
C GLU A 472 44.96 17.32 -54.19
N ASN A 473 44.22 17.09 -55.28
CA ASN A 473 43.69 18.16 -56.13
C ASN A 473 42.28 18.61 -55.69
N GLU A 474 41.45 17.70 -55.14
CA GLU A 474 40.16 18.05 -54.55
C GLU A 474 40.33 18.87 -53.26
N ASP A 475 41.27 18.47 -52.39
CA ASP A 475 41.53 19.16 -51.11
C ASP A 475 42.06 20.60 -51.30
N ARG A 476 42.65 20.94 -52.47
CA ARG A 476 43.08 22.32 -52.81
C ARG A 476 41.96 23.22 -53.31
N LEU A 477 40.85 22.66 -53.81
CA LEU A 477 39.76 23.45 -54.41
C LEU A 477 38.76 23.96 -53.36
N ILE A 478 38.82 23.42 -52.14
CA ILE A 478 37.85 23.68 -51.05
C ILE A 478 38.26 24.89 -50.18
N GLN A 479 39.49 25.40 -50.31
CA GLN A 479 40.05 26.39 -49.38
C GLN A 479 39.89 27.88 -49.80
N ASP A 480 39.40 28.16 -51.02
CA ASP A 480 39.42 29.51 -51.63
C ASP A 480 38.05 30.24 -51.69
N CYS A 481 37.00 29.78 -51.00
CA CYS A 481 35.66 30.40 -51.03
C CYS A 481 34.96 30.54 -49.65
N GLU A 482 35.26 31.63 -48.95
CA GLU A 482 34.34 32.32 -48.01
C GLU A 482 33.93 33.64 -48.70
N PRO A 483 32.64 34.05 -48.72
CA PRO A 483 32.19 34.89 -47.60
C PRO A 483 30.67 34.93 -47.25
N ASN A 484 30.41 35.11 -45.95
CA ASN A 484 29.42 36.02 -45.32
C ASN A 484 27.87 35.83 -45.36
N LEU A 485 27.32 36.15 -44.18
CA LEU A 485 26.00 36.75 -43.84
C LEU A 485 24.76 35.86 -43.59
N GLY A 486 24.20 35.89 -42.35
CA GLY A 486 22.79 35.52 -42.12
C GLY A 486 22.38 34.85 -40.78
N VAL A 487 22.49 35.57 -39.66
CA VAL A 487 21.79 35.43 -38.35
C VAL A 487 20.38 34.76 -38.49
N ILE A 488 19.90 33.80 -37.68
CA ILE A 488 19.60 33.87 -36.23
C ILE A 488 19.65 32.51 -35.50
N THR A 489 20.09 32.58 -34.24
CA THR A 489 20.25 31.56 -33.20
C THR A 489 18.95 30.96 -32.63
N THR A 490 18.97 29.67 -32.24
CA THR A 490 18.64 29.23 -30.86
C THR A 490 19.24 27.85 -30.58
N SER A 491 20.22 27.77 -29.69
CA SER A 491 20.69 26.52 -29.09
C SER A 491 21.18 26.80 -27.66
N SER A 492 20.85 25.90 -26.73
CA SER A 492 21.52 25.75 -25.43
C SER A 492 21.11 24.42 -24.79
N PRO A 493 22.03 23.47 -24.61
CA PRO A 493 21.88 22.35 -23.68
C PRO A 493 22.27 22.75 -22.25
N MET A 494 22.08 21.82 -21.30
CA MET A 494 22.24 22.00 -19.86
C MET A 494 23.61 22.54 -19.39
N VAL A 495 23.57 23.32 -18.31
CA VAL A 495 24.69 23.56 -17.39
C VAL A 495 24.17 23.44 -15.95
N PHE A 496 24.82 22.62 -15.12
CA PHE A 496 24.66 22.63 -13.66
C PHE A 496 25.41 23.82 -13.05
N PRO A 497 24.84 24.50 -12.04
CA PRO A 497 25.66 25.19 -11.02
C PRO A 497 25.40 24.69 -9.59
N PRO A 498 26.31 25.01 -8.63
CA PRO A 498 26.42 24.30 -7.36
C PRO A 498 25.93 25.10 -6.13
N GLN A 499 26.20 24.52 -4.94
CA GLN A 499 26.01 25.10 -3.61
C GLN A 499 26.58 26.53 -3.46
N CYS A 500 25.87 27.40 -2.72
CA CYS A 500 26.52 28.42 -1.88
C CYS A 500 25.64 28.99 -0.76
N ASN A 501 26.21 28.94 0.44
CA ASN A 501 26.26 29.96 1.49
C ASN A 501 25.02 30.49 2.26
N MET A 502 25.26 30.50 3.57
CA MET A 502 24.57 31.17 4.68
C MET A 502 24.90 32.69 4.74
N PHE A 503 24.41 33.39 5.78
CA PHE A 503 24.55 34.83 6.15
C PHE A 503 23.40 35.74 5.64
N SER A 504 22.90 36.74 6.39
CA SER A 504 23.23 37.23 7.75
C SER A 504 21.99 37.83 8.45
N VAL A 505 22.02 37.86 9.79
CA VAL A 505 21.17 38.71 10.65
C VAL A 505 21.54 40.19 10.49
N LYS A 506 20.54 41.09 10.59
CA LYS A 506 20.71 42.49 11.02
C LYS A 506 19.38 43.15 11.43
N ASP A 507 19.26 43.53 12.70
CA ASP A 507 18.24 44.46 13.20
C ASP A 507 18.59 45.92 12.89
N ILE A 508 17.61 46.85 13.02
CA ILE A 508 17.69 48.16 13.72
C ILE A 508 16.35 48.94 13.61
N ALA A 509 15.78 49.32 14.77
CA ALA A 509 14.93 50.48 15.16
C ALA A 509 13.88 51.11 14.18
N SER A 510 12.56 51.19 14.48
CA SER A 510 11.81 52.08 15.43
C SER A 510 11.35 53.44 14.79
N PRO A 511 10.47 54.27 15.42
CA PRO A 511 9.09 54.04 15.95
C PRO A 511 8.09 55.18 15.57
N LEU A 512 6.77 55.07 15.89
CA LEU A 512 5.90 56.14 16.48
C LEU A 512 4.40 55.75 16.60
N GLU A 513 3.63 56.61 17.28
CA GLU A 513 2.35 56.35 17.97
C GLU A 513 1.07 56.92 17.29
N ASN A 514 -0.08 56.54 17.88
CA ASN A 514 -1.31 57.34 18.14
C ASN A 514 -2.63 57.07 17.37
N GLU A 515 -3.59 56.59 18.17
CA GLU A 515 -4.99 57.02 18.34
C GLU A 515 -6.18 56.60 17.43
N ASP A 516 -7.25 56.25 18.18
CA ASP A 516 -8.68 55.98 17.97
C ASP A 516 -9.36 55.83 16.58
N GLY A 517 -10.27 54.85 16.51
CA GLY A 517 -11.22 54.68 15.39
C GLY A 517 -12.09 53.41 15.45
N VAL A 518 -13.30 53.51 15.99
CA VAL A 518 -14.26 52.38 16.14
C VAL A 518 -14.88 51.96 14.80
N TYR A 519 -14.58 50.74 14.33
CA TYR A 519 -15.38 49.98 13.35
C TYR A 519 -15.28 48.45 13.63
N PRO A 520 -16.27 47.64 13.25
CA PRO A 520 -16.36 46.24 13.69
C PRO A 520 -15.32 45.36 12.99
N LEU A 521 -14.48 44.69 13.78
CA LEU A 521 -13.47 43.76 13.29
C LEU A 521 -14.11 42.44 12.86
N SER A 522 -14.25 42.25 11.54
CA SER A 522 -14.23 40.90 10.95
C SER A 522 -12.88 40.24 11.28
N PRO A 523 -12.83 38.91 11.51
CA PRO A 523 -11.56 38.24 11.80
C PRO A 523 -10.57 38.41 10.63
N PRO A 524 -9.30 38.79 10.88
CA PRO A 524 -8.30 38.83 9.83
C PRO A 524 -8.00 37.39 9.35
N GLU A 525 -8.10 37.16 8.05
CA GLU A 525 -7.64 35.91 7.43
C GLU A 525 -6.13 35.77 7.63
N MET A 526 -5.72 34.94 8.60
CA MET A 526 -4.31 34.59 8.80
C MET A 526 -3.83 33.68 7.66
N SER A 527 -3.53 34.30 6.52
CA SER A 527 -2.83 33.69 5.40
C SER A 527 -1.35 33.51 5.75
N PHE A 528 -1.03 32.41 6.44
CA PHE A 528 0.35 32.01 6.69
C PHE A 528 1.12 31.87 5.36
N PRO A 529 2.34 32.43 5.21
CA PRO A 529 3.16 32.26 4.01
C PRO A 529 3.41 30.80 3.61
N ALA A 530 3.43 29.90 4.60
CA ALA A 530 3.53 28.46 4.40
C ALA A 530 2.34 27.87 3.60
N SER A 531 1.13 28.44 3.73
CA SER A 531 -0.05 28.03 2.98
C SER A 531 0.07 28.38 1.49
N LEU A 532 0.54 29.60 1.19
CA LEU A 532 0.77 30.04 -0.19
C LEU A 532 1.88 29.23 -0.89
N ALA A 533 2.96 28.93 -0.16
CA ALA A 533 4.04 28.08 -0.67
C ALA A 533 3.58 26.64 -0.93
N ALA A 534 2.77 26.06 -0.03
CA ALA A 534 2.17 24.73 -0.21
C ALA A 534 1.19 24.71 -1.41
N GLN A 535 0.38 25.76 -1.58
CA GLN A 535 -0.54 25.91 -2.71
C GLN A 535 0.22 26.00 -4.05
N HIS A 536 1.29 26.80 -4.13
CA HIS A 536 2.13 26.88 -5.32
C HIS A 536 2.82 25.54 -5.62
N PHE A 537 3.30 24.83 -4.59
CA PHE A 537 3.89 23.50 -4.77
C PHE A 537 2.89 22.50 -5.35
N LEU A 538 1.65 22.48 -4.84
CA LEU A 538 0.58 21.62 -5.35
C LEU A 538 0.22 21.93 -6.80
N MET A 539 0.13 23.22 -7.19
CA MET A 539 -0.16 23.60 -8.58
C MET A 539 0.99 23.24 -9.55
N GLU A 540 2.24 23.38 -9.12
CA GLU A 540 3.39 22.96 -9.94
C GLU A 540 3.47 21.42 -10.05
N GLU A 541 3.12 20.68 -8.99
CA GLU A 541 3.05 19.22 -9.02
C GLU A 541 1.90 18.71 -9.90
N GLU A 542 0.74 19.35 -9.87
CA GLU A 542 -0.38 19.04 -10.77
C GLU A 542 -0.02 19.30 -12.24
N LYS A 543 0.74 20.37 -12.51
CA LYS A 543 1.28 20.67 -13.83
C LYS A 543 2.30 19.61 -14.28
N ARG A 544 3.26 19.24 -13.42
CA ARG A 544 4.21 18.14 -13.69
C ARG A 544 3.50 16.83 -13.98
N ALA A 545 2.43 16.50 -13.25
CA ALA A 545 1.63 15.31 -13.48
C ALA A 545 0.95 15.33 -14.87
N LYS A 546 0.35 16.45 -15.27
CA LYS A 546 -0.27 16.63 -16.59
C LYS A 546 0.74 16.55 -17.75
N ASP A 547 1.95 17.08 -17.56
CA ASP A 547 2.98 17.02 -18.60
C ASP A 547 3.59 15.61 -18.71
N LEU A 548 3.72 14.88 -17.60
CA LEU A 548 4.07 13.45 -17.60
C LEU A 548 2.99 12.59 -18.27
N GLU A 549 1.71 12.88 -18.01
CA GLU A 549 0.57 12.21 -18.66
C GLU A 549 0.59 12.40 -20.19
N LYS A 550 0.82 13.63 -20.68
CA LYS A 550 0.98 13.91 -22.12
C LYS A 550 2.16 13.15 -22.73
N LEU A 551 3.30 13.08 -22.01
CA LEU A 551 4.47 12.34 -22.48
C LEU A 551 4.21 10.83 -22.57
N LEU A 552 3.53 10.27 -21.56
CA LEU A 552 3.11 8.86 -21.55
C LEU A 552 2.13 8.57 -22.70
N ASN A 553 1.12 9.41 -22.91
CA ASN A 553 0.17 9.24 -24.01
C ASN A 553 0.86 9.32 -25.38
N THR A 554 1.78 10.29 -25.57
CA THR A 554 2.57 10.41 -26.80
C THR A 554 3.41 9.14 -27.07
N HIS A 555 4.02 8.57 -26.02
CA HIS A 555 4.80 7.34 -26.15
C HIS A 555 3.92 6.10 -26.41
N ILE A 556 2.72 6.03 -25.82
CA ILE A 556 1.73 4.99 -26.11
C ILE A 556 1.29 5.06 -27.57
N ASP A 557 0.99 6.25 -28.10
CA ASP A 557 0.61 6.44 -29.51
C ASP A 557 1.73 6.06 -30.48
N GLU A 558 2.98 6.31 -30.10
CA GLU A 558 4.16 5.92 -30.89
C GLU A 558 4.40 4.40 -30.86
N LEU A 559 4.26 3.76 -29.69
CA LEU A 559 4.29 2.30 -29.56
C LEU A 559 3.17 1.63 -30.35
N GLN A 560 1.96 2.20 -30.35
CA GLN A 560 0.84 1.72 -31.17
C GLN A 560 1.17 1.86 -32.66
N ARG A 561 1.64 3.03 -33.13
CA ARG A 561 2.08 3.22 -34.53
C ARG A 561 3.19 2.26 -34.93
N HIS A 562 4.19 2.02 -34.08
CA HIS A 562 5.27 1.07 -34.37
C HIS A 562 4.75 -0.38 -34.43
N THR A 563 3.82 -0.74 -33.55
CA THR A 563 3.17 -2.06 -33.52
C THR A 563 2.34 -2.27 -34.78
N GLU A 564 1.52 -1.30 -35.16
CA GLU A 564 0.71 -1.34 -36.39
C GLU A 564 1.59 -1.39 -37.65
N TYR A 565 2.63 -0.55 -37.74
CA TYR A 565 3.61 -0.60 -38.83
C TYR A 565 4.25 -1.97 -38.96
N THR A 566 4.67 -2.57 -37.84
CA THR A 566 5.28 -3.90 -37.78
C THR A 566 4.28 -4.97 -38.24
N LEU A 567 3.05 -4.95 -37.72
CA LEU A 567 1.99 -5.87 -38.09
C LEU A 567 1.63 -5.78 -39.58
N ASN A 568 1.52 -4.56 -40.12
CA ASN A 568 1.20 -4.30 -41.52
C ASN A 568 2.35 -4.74 -42.44
N LYS A 569 3.61 -4.52 -42.05
CA LYS A 569 4.80 -5.03 -42.75
C LYS A 569 4.79 -6.56 -42.87
N TYR A 570 4.53 -7.30 -41.78
CA TYR A 570 4.45 -8.76 -41.82
C TYR A 570 3.19 -9.28 -42.52
N THR A 571 2.07 -8.56 -42.45
CA THR A 571 0.83 -8.92 -43.17
C THR A 571 0.99 -8.77 -44.68
N ARG A 572 1.61 -7.67 -45.15
CA ARG A 572 1.97 -7.48 -46.57
C ARG A 572 2.98 -8.52 -47.06
N LEU A 573 3.98 -8.88 -46.26
CA LEU A 573 4.91 -9.98 -46.55
C LEU A 573 4.21 -11.34 -46.68
N LYS A 574 3.09 -11.54 -45.98
CA LYS A 574 2.28 -12.77 -46.05
C LYS A 574 1.38 -12.80 -47.29
N GLN A 575 0.81 -11.66 -47.69
CA GLN A 575 0.05 -11.54 -48.95
C GLN A 575 0.93 -11.68 -50.20
N ASN A 576 2.13 -11.09 -50.20
CA ASN A 576 3.09 -11.19 -51.31
C ASN A 576 3.75 -12.59 -51.46
N ARG A 577 3.41 -13.56 -50.60
CA ARG A 577 3.83 -14.98 -50.71
C ARG A 577 2.71 -15.91 -51.22
N HIS A 578 1.55 -15.36 -51.59
CA HIS A 578 0.40 -16.10 -52.11
C HIS A 578 -0.02 -15.66 -53.53
N ILE A 579 0.94 -15.14 -54.30
CA ILE A 579 0.84 -14.90 -55.76
C ILE A 579 1.96 -15.71 -56.42
#